data_AF-A0AAN7G383-F1
#
_entry.id   AF-A0AAN7G383-F1
#
_cell.length_a   1.000
_cell.length_b   1.000
_cell.length_c   1.000
_cell.angle_alpha   90.00
_cell.angle_beta   90.00
_cell.angle_gamma   90.00
#
_symmetry.space_group_name_H-M   'P 1'
#
loop_
_entity.id
_entity.type
_entity.pdbx_description
1 polymer ?
#
loop_
_entity_poly.entity_id
_entity_poly.type
_entity_poly.pdbx_seq_one_letter_code
_entity_poly.pdbx_strand_id
1 'polypeptide(L)'
;MKGQPKRPVPPPKNGLLIKRLIPVAYDVFNARITLINNLKKLLKVVRVHACSGCNEIHVGPVGHPFRSCRGPNAGFRKGLHVWTNATVDDIVFEVEAYHLYDRLGKRIPHQERFSIPRIPAVVELCIQAGVNIPEFPTKRRRKPIIRTGRKEFIDADESELPDPVPEVPETPLLTEIPDSEIVAPFDEADIAWLAEETLQAWEKMRGGASRLMKKYLVRVCGYCPEVHVGPSGHKAQNCGAHKHQQRNGQHGWQAAVLNDLIPPRYVWHVPDVNGPPLQRELRNFYGQAPAVVEICTQAGAVVPDEYKSTMRLDVGIPSDLREAELVV
;
A
#
# COMPACT_ATOMS: atom_id res chain seq x y z
N MET A 1 21.94 18.66 37.31
CA MET A 1 22.04 19.54 36.11
C MET A 1 20.72 19.54 35.35
N LYS A 2 19.83 20.50 35.66
CA LYS A 2 18.61 20.78 34.89
C LYS A 2 18.93 22.01 34.01
N GLY A 3 18.62 21.95 32.71
CA GLY A 3 18.64 23.14 31.84
C GLY A 3 19.68 23.18 30.71
N GLN A 4 20.56 22.18 30.53
CA GLN A 4 21.38 22.13 29.30
C GLN A 4 20.57 21.54 28.13
N PRO A 5 20.56 22.18 26.95
CA PRO A 5 19.90 21.63 25.77
C PRO A 5 20.51 20.27 25.44
N LYS A 6 19.66 19.24 25.32
CA LYS A 6 20.10 17.93 24.85
C LYS A 6 20.65 18.05 23.43
N ARG A 7 21.63 17.21 23.07
CA ARG A 7 22.18 17.13 21.71
C ARG A 7 21.06 17.24 20.65
N PRO A 8 21.21 18.10 19.63
CA PRO A 8 20.22 18.25 18.58
C PRO A 8 19.92 16.88 17.95
N VAL A 9 18.63 16.51 17.89
CA VAL A 9 18.24 15.32 17.13
C VAL A 9 18.18 15.66 15.64
N PRO A 10 18.55 14.72 14.75
CA PRO A 10 18.45 14.96 13.33
C PRO A 10 16.97 14.99 12.88
N PRO A 11 16.68 15.58 11.71
CA PRO A 11 15.39 15.43 11.03
C PRO A 11 15.02 13.94 10.80
N PRO A 12 13.73 13.57 10.85
CA PRO A 12 12.58 14.44 11.06
C PRO A 12 12.23 14.68 12.54
N LYS A 13 13.03 14.14 13.48
CA LYS A 13 12.75 14.13 14.94
C LYS A 13 12.88 15.50 15.60
N ASN A 14 13.54 16.46 14.95
CA ASN A 14 13.59 17.87 15.37
C ASN A 14 12.51 18.74 14.72
N GLY A 15 11.56 18.16 13.98
CA GLY A 15 10.44 18.89 13.38
C GLY A 15 10.71 19.42 11.98
N LEU A 16 11.96 19.43 11.51
CA LEU A 16 12.31 19.77 10.14
C LEU A 16 12.08 18.59 9.18
N LEU A 17 11.82 18.88 7.90
CA LEU A 17 11.80 17.86 6.85
C LEU A 17 13.23 17.44 6.47
N ILE A 18 13.35 16.22 5.92
CA ILE A 18 14.60 15.79 5.27
C ILE A 18 14.54 16.23 3.81
N LYS A 19 15.20 17.34 3.45
CA LYS A 19 15.15 17.94 2.10
C LYS A 19 15.34 16.91 0.96
N ARG A 20 16.35 16.04 1.07
CA ARG A 20 16.64 14.99 0.07
C ARG A 20 15.57 13.90 -0.09
N LEU A 21 14.59 13.83 0.82
CA LEU A 21 13.48 12.87 0.75
C LEU A 21 12.18 13.51 0.24
N ILE A 22 12.14 14.85 0.07
CA ILE A 22 10.96 15.53 -0.46
C ILE A 22 10.67 15.04 -1.89
N PRO A 23 11.63 15.04 -2.85
CA PRO A 23 11.36 14.52 -4.20
C PRO A 23 10.91 13.06 -4.19
N VAL A 24 11.48 12.24 -3.30
CA VAL A 24 11.09 10.83 -3.12
C VAL A 24 9.63 10.71 -2.69
N ALA A 25 9.14 11.61 -1.84
CA ALA A 25 7.75 11.62 -1.41
C ALA A 25 6.78 11.99 -2.54
N TYR A 26 7.14 12.97 -3.38
CA TYR A 26 6.39 13.31 -4.59
C TYR A 26 6.40 12.15 -5.60
N ASP A 27 7.56 11.51 -5.81
CA ASP A 27 7.70 10.33 -6.65
C ASP A 27 6.81 9.17 -6.20
N VAL A 28 6.76 8.88 -4.88
CA VAL A 28 5.91 7.82 -4.32
C VAL A 28 4.43 8.16 -4.50
N PHE A 29 4.04 9.40 -4.25
CA PHE A 29 2.66 9.85 -4.44
C PHE A 29 2.25 9.69 -5.90
N ASN A 30 3.03 10.24 -6.84
CA ASN A 30 2.70 10.17 -8.26
C ASN A 30 2.74 8.75 -8.80
N ALA A 31 3.69 7.91 -8.36
CA ALA A 31 3.72 6.50 -8.73
C ALA A 31 2.46 5.75 -8.25
N ARG A 32 1.93 6.06 -7.07
CA ARG A 32 0.63 5.52 -6.62
C ARG A 32 -0.50 5.92 -7.58
N ILE A 33 -0.55 7.20 -7.98
CA ILE A 33 -1.60 7.68 -8.88
C ILE A 33 -1.49 7.06 -10.28
N THR A 34 -0.28 6.98 -10.85
CA THR A 34 -0.01 6.30 -12.12
C THR A 34 -0.43 4.83 -12.05
N LEU A 35 -0.07 4.12 -10.98
CA LEU A 35 -0.48 2.74 -10.75
C LEU A 35 -2.01 2.58 -10.77
N ILE A 36 -2.73 3.40 -10.00
CA ILE A 36 -4.20 3.34 -9.92
C ILE A 36 -4.81 3.62 -11.30
N ASN A 37 -4.40 4.69 -11.96
CA ASN A 37 -4.92 5.08 -13.26
C ASN A 37 -4.67 4.02 -14.34
N ASN A 38 -3.48 3.42 -14.34
CA ASN A 38 -3.15 2.40 -15.33
C ASN A 38 -3.86 1.07 -15.03
N LEU A 39 -4.04 0.70 -13.77
CA LEU A 39 -4.86 -0.46 -13.40
C LEU A 39 -6.31 -0.28 -13.88
N LYS A 40 -6.91 0.90 -13.71
CA LYS A 40 -8.27 1.17 -14.23
C LYS A 40 -8.38 0.91 -15.74
N LYS A 41 -7.36 1.31 -16.51
CA LYS A 41 -7.28 1.09 -17.96
C LYS A 41 -7.05 -0.39 -18.28
N LEU A 42 -6.10 -1.06 -17.61
CA LEU A 42 -5.80 -2.48 -17.81
C LEU A 42 -7.00 -3.37 -17.49
N LEU A 43 -7.82 -3.03 -16.48
CA LEU A 43 -9.05 -3.77 -16.16
C LEU A 43 -10.13 -3.72 -17.26
N LYS A 44 -9.97 -2.88 -18.30
CA LYS A 44 -10.85 -2.92 -19.48
C LYS A 44 -10.52 -4.08 -20.42
N VAL A 45 -9.29 -4.61 -20.36
CA VAL A 45 -8.77 -5.62 -21.31
C VAL A 45 -8.28 -6.89 -20.60
N VAL A 46 -7.81 -6.79 -19.36
CA VAL A 46 -7.41 -7.93 -18.52
C VAL A 46 -8.58 -8.34 -17.63
N ARG A 47 -8.96 -9.63 -17.69
CA ARG A 47 -10.04 -10.17 -16.84
C ARG A 47 -9.51 -10.43 -15.43
N VAL A 48 -10.13 -9.78 -14.45
CA VAL A 48 -9.84 -9.97 -13.03
C VAL A 48 -11.14 -10.25 -12.29
N HIS A 49 -11.13 -11.33 -11.51
CA HIS A 49 -12.25 -11.81 -10.73
C HIS A 49 -12.02 -11.51 -9.25
N ALA A 50 -13.02 -10.97 -8.57
CA ALA A 50 -13.06 -10.84 -7.12
C ALA A 50 -14.16 -11.75 -6.56
N CYS A 51 -13.92 -12.38 -5.42
CA CYS A 51 -14.94 -13.18 -4.78
C CYS A 51 -15.91 -12.30 -4.00
N SER A 52 -17.22 -12.40 -4.26
CA SER A 52 -18.22 -11.59 -3.55
C SER A 52 -18.37 -11.93 -2.06
N GLY A 53 -17.84 -13.07 -1.62
CA GLY A 53 -17.91 -13.53 -0.24
C GLY A 53 -16.63 -13.33 0.57
N CYS A 54 -15.46 -13.16 -0.06
CA CYS A 54 -14.20 -13.05 0.66
C CYS A 54 -13.18 -12.25 -0.14
N ASN A 55 -12.07 -11.88 0.49
CA ASN A 55 -11.06 -11.04 -0.13
C ASN A 55 -10.13 -11.83 -1.07
N GLU A 56 -10.57 -12.89 -1.76
CA GLU A 56 -9.73 -13.58 -2.76
C GLU A 56 -10.02 -13.02 -4.15
N ILE A 57 -8.96 -12.84 -4.93
CA ILE A 57 -9.02 -12.34 -6.31
C ILE A 57 -8.25 -13.30 -7.23
N HIS A 58 -8.56 -13.27 -8.52
CA HIS A 58 -7.88 -14.08 -9.54
C HIS A 58 -7.78 -13.31 -10.84
N VAL A 59 -6.60 -13.34 -11.46
CA VAL A 59 -6.35 -12.72 -12.77
C VAL A 59 -6.36 -13.85 -13.80
N GLY A 60 -7.27 -13.78 -14.77
CA GLY A 60 -7.39 -14.82 -15.78
C GLY A 60 -8.79 -14.88 -16.44
N PRO A 61 -8.94 -15.69 -17.50
CA PRO A 61 -10.18 -15.74 -18.28
C PRO A 61 -11.39 -16.21 -17.45
N VAL A 62 -11.16 -17.08 -16.48
CA VAL A 62 -12.16 -17.63 -15.55
C VAL A 62 -11.56 -17.70 -14.14
N GLY A 63 -12.38 -17.56 -13.10
CA GLY A 63 -11.92 -17.72 -11.72
C GLY A 63 -11.38 -19.13 -11.42
N HIS A 64 -10.39 -19.23 -10.53
CA HIS A 64 -9.73 -20.52 -10.23
C HIS A 64 -10.65 -21.53 -9.54
N PRO A 65 -10.42 -22.85 -9.69
CA PRO A 65 -11.29 -23.90 -9.12
C PRO A 65 -10.99 -24.25 -7.65
N PHE A 66 -9.99 -23.63 -7.03
CA PHE A 66 -9.58 -24.00 -5.68
C PHE A 66 -10.66 -23.70 -4.64
N ARG A 67 -10.96 -24.69 -3.80
CA ARG A 67 -11.95 -24.61 -2.71
C ARG A 67 -11.36 -23.91 -1.49
N SER A 68 -11.08 -22.63 -1.65
CA SER A 68 -10.31 -21.79 -0.72
C SER A 68 -11.14 -20.64 -0.12
N CYS A 69 -12.40 -20.48 -0.55
CA CYS A 69 -13.26 -19.42 -0.06
C CYS A 69 -13.46 -19.52 1.45
N ARG A 70 -13.17 -18.41 2.14
CA ARG A 70 -13.39 -18.24 3.59
C ARG A 70 -14.55 -17.29 3.90
N GLY A 71 -15.34 -17.00 2.89
CA GLY A 71 -16.44 -16.05 2.97
C GLY A 71 -17.69 -16.62 3.64
N PRO A 72 -18.68 -15.76 3.93
CA PRO A 72 -20.01 -16.21 4.34
C PRO A 72 -20.56 -17.25 3.36
N ASN A 73 -21.26 -18.26 3.90
CA ASN A 73 -21.88 -19.34 3.13
C ASN A 73 -20.92 -20.19 2.28
N ALA A 74 -19.59 -20.08 2.46
CA ALA A 74 -18.62 -20.92 1.76
C ALA A 74 -18.82 -22.41 2.06
N GLY A 75 -19.28 -22.77 3.28
CA GLY A 75 -19.61 -24.14 3.65
C GLY A 75 -20.67 -24.77 2.73
N PHE A 76 -21.76 -24.05 2.44
CA PHE A 76 -22.81 -24.50 1.52
C PHE A 76 -22.30 -24.67 0.09
N ARG A 77 -21.33 -23.82 -0.31
CA ARG A 77 -20.67 -23.87 -1.63
C ARG A 77 -19.44 -24.80 -1.65
N LYS A 78 -19.24 -25.60 -0.59
CA LYS A 78 -18.09 -26.51 -0.42
C LYS A 78 -16.73 -25.85 -0.69
N GLY A 79 -16.58 -24.60 -0.24
CA GLY A 79 -15.38 -23.78 -0.38
C GLY A 79 -15.18 -23.10 -1.74
N LEU A 80 -16.11 -23.26 -2.69
CA LEU A 80 -16.03 -22.58 -3.99
C LEU A 80 -16.23 -21.07 -3.83
N HIS A 81 -15.64 -20.31 -4.73
CA HIS A 81 -15.81 -18.86 -4.84
C HIS A 81 -17.05 -18.49 -5.67
N VAL A 82 -17.58 -17.29 -5.44
CA VAL A 82 -18.60 -16.66 -6.31
C VAL A 82 -17.89 -15.48 -6.93
N TRP A 83 -17.43 -15.67 -8.15
CA TRP A 83 -16.62 -14.70 -8.86
C TRP A 83 -17.49 -13.60 -9.46
N THR A 84 -17.05 -12.36 -9.25
CA THR A 84 -17.57 -11.13 -9.87
C THR A 84 -16.40 -10.36 -10.49
N ASN A 85 -16.68 -9.29 -11.22
CA ASN A 85 -15.62 -8.41 -11.72
C ASN A 85 -14.92 -7.72 -10.55
N ALA A 86 -13.59 -7.69 -10.58
CA ALA A 86 -12.79 -6.95 -9.61
C ALA A 86 -12.73 -5.45 -9.95
N THR A 87 -12.57 -4.64 -8.91
CA THR A 87 -12.23 -3.21 -9.03
C THR A 87 -10.76 -2.99 -8.64
N VAL A 88 -10.28 -1.75 -8.80
CA VAL A 88 -8.92 -1.40 -8.34
C VAL A 88 -8.76 -1.59 -6.84
N ASP A 89 -9.79 -1.35 -6.04
CA ASP A 89 -9.75 -1.50 -4.58
C ASP A 89 -9.58 -2.97 -4.13
N ASP A 90 -10.03 -3.93 -4.96
CA ASP A 90 -9.80 -5.36 -4.72
C ASP A 90 -8.32 -5.75 -4.89
N ILE A 91 -7.61 -5.03 -5.78
CA ILE A 91 -6.24 -5.27 -6.24
C ILE A 91 -5.22 -4.50 -5.39
N VAL A 92 -5.48 -3.22 -5.16
CA VAL A 92 -4.65 -2.32 -4.35
C VAL A 92 -5.38 -2.08 -3.03
N PHE A 93 -5.05 -2.88 -2.03
CA PHE A 93 -5.65 -2.72 -0.71
C PHE A 93 -5.05 -1.50 0.00
N GLU A 94 -5.85 -0.45 0.12
CA GLU A 94 -5.46 0.79 0.76
C GLU A 94 -5.61 0.70 2.27
N VAL A 95 -4.47 0.65 2.96
CA VAL A 95 -4.47 0.74 4.42
C VAL A 95 -4.58 2.20 4.82
N GLU A 96 -5.57 2.55 5.63
CA GLU A 96 -5.77 3.92 6.08
C GLU A 96 -4.96 4.26 7.34
N ALA A 97 -4.62 5.53 7.49
CA ALA A 97 -4.07 6.13 8.70
C ALA A 97 -4.75 7.47 9.01
N TYR A 98 -4.73 7.86 10.28
CA TYR A 98 -5.11 9.22 10.67
C TYR A 98 -4.12 10.25 10.14
N HIS A 99 -4.64 11.34 9.60
CA HIS A 99 -3.84 12.49 9.22
C HIS A 99 -3.24 13.21 10.45
N LEU A 100 -1.96 13.55 10.41
CA LEU A 100 -1.28 14.30 11.47
C LEU A 100 -0.93 15.73 11.05
N TYR A 101 -1.70 16.70 11.56
CA TYR A 101 -1.34 18.12 11.42
C TYR A 101 0.04 18.43 12.03
N ASP A 102 0.36 17.87 13.21
CA ASP A 102 1.69 17.97 13.81
C ASP A 102 2.20 16.60 14.26
N ARG A 103 3.13 16.01 13.51
CA ARG A 103 3.74 14.70 13.84
C ARG A 103 4.49 14.65 15.16
N LEU A 104 4.92 15.79 15.70
CA LEU A 104 5.55 15.88 17.01
C LEU A 104 4.55 16.21 18.12
N GLY A 105 3.33 16.59 17.75
CA GLY A 105 2.28 17.01 18.65
C GLY A 105 1.74 15.90 19.54
N LYS A 106 0.61 16.20 20.18
CA LYS A 106 -0.06 15.24 21.06
C LYS A 106 -0.59 14.07 20.22
N ARG A 107 -0.49 12.86 20.78
CA ARG A 107 -1.10 11.66 20.19
C ARG A 107 -2.62 11.84 20.18
N ILE A 108 -3.24 11.48 19.06
CA ILE A 108 -4.69 11.48 18.87
C ILE A 108 -5.37 10.70 20.01
N PRO A 109 -6.17 11.35 20.87
CA PRO A 109 -6.97 10.68 21.89
C PRO A 109 -8.18 9.97 21.27
N HIS A 110 -8.80 9.06 22.03
CA HIS A 110 -9.94 8.29 21.54
C HIS A 110 -11.15 9.15 21.17
N GLN A 111 -11.37 10.25 21.89
CA GLN A 111 -12.51 11.14 21.69
C GLN A 111 -12.44 11.90 20.36
N GLU A 112 -11.23 12.20 19.86
CA GLU A 112 -11.03 12.94 18.61
C GLU A 112 -11.03 12.04 17.36
N ARG A 113 -11.18 10.72 17.53
CA ARG A 113 -11.02 9.74 16.43
C ARG A 113 -11.98 9.92 15.25
N PHE A 114 -13.09 10.63 15.45
CA PHE A 114 -14.09 10.92 14.40
C PHE A 114 -13.94 12.33 13.82
N SER A 115 -13.16 13.19 14.47
CA SER A 115 -12.90 14.56 14.03
C SER A 115 -11.66 14.66 13.15
N ILE A 116 -10.83 13.62 13.13
CA ILE A 116 -9.58 13.57 12.38
C ILE A 116 -9.81 12.72 11.13
N PRO A 117 -9.52 13.25 9.93
CA PRO A 117 -9.69 12.49 8.70
C PRO A 117 -8.76 11.28 8.66
N ARG A 118 -9.25 10.23 8.02
CA ARG A 118 -8.47 9.06 7.64
C ARG A 118 -8.17 9.16 6.15
N ILE A 119 -6.93 8.86 5.79
CA ILE A 119 -6.43 8.89 4.41
C ILE A 119 -5.56 7.66 4.17
N PRO A 120 -5.27 7.29 2.91
CA PRO A 120 -4.35 6.20 2.62
C PRO A 120 -3.01 6.44 3.32
N ALA A 121 -2.50 5.42 4.02
CA ALA A 121 -1.30 5.55 4.85
C ALA A 121 -0.05 5.88 4.03
N VAL A 122 0.01 5.48 2.76
CA VAL A 122 1.04 5.89 1.81
C VAL A 122 0.98 7.40 1.55
N VAL A 123 -0.22 7.96 1.39
CA VAL A 123 -0.42 9.40 1.20
C VAL A 123 0.00 10.15 2.46
N GLU A 124 -0.41 9.69 3.65
CA GLU A 124 0.04 10.30 4.92
C GLU A 124 1.58 10.22 5.06
N LEU A 125 2.22 9.11 4.68
CA LEU A 125 3.68 9.01 4.68
C LEU A 125 4.34 10.05 3.77
N CYS A 126 3.79 10.25 2.57
CA CYS A 126 4.26 11.28 1.63
C CYS A 126 4.06 12.69 2.20
N ILE A 127 2.90 12.97 2.81
CA ILE A 127 2.62 14.26 3.46
C ILE A 127 3.62 14.53 4.60
N GLN A 128 3.86 13.55 5.46
CA GLN A 128 4.83 13.70 6.55
C GLN A 128 6.27 13.85 6.03
N ALA A 129 6.55 13.35 4.83
CA ALA A 129 7.84 13.44 4.18
C ALA A 129 8.07 14.74 3.38
N GLY A 130 7.01 15.49 3.07
CA GLY A 130 7.11 16.83 2.47
C GLY A 130 6.12 17.13 1.36
N VAL A 131 5.28 16.17 0.94
CA VAL A 131 4.21 16.44 -0.03
C VAL A 131 3.19 17.38 0.60
N ASN A 132 2.82 18.44 -0.12
CA ASN A 132 1.80 19.38 0.32
C ASN A 132 0.49 19.12 -0.43
N ILE A 133 -0.56 18.79 0.32
CA ILE A 133 -1.92 18.59 -0.18
C ILE A 133 -2.80 19.59 0.57
N PRO A 134 -3.41 20.57 -0.11
CA PRO A 134 -4.18 21.65 0.53
C PRO A 134 -5.27 21.15 1.49
N GLU A 135 -5.91 20.04 1.15
CA GLU A 135 -6.98 19.39 1.91
C GLU A 135 -6.48 18.77 3.23
N PHE A 136 -5.17 18.49 3.32
CA PHE A 136 -4.53 17.84 4.48
C PHE A 136 -3.33 18.67 4.97
N PRO A 137 -3.58 19.86 5.54
CA PRO A 137 -2.53 20.77 5.95
C PRO A 137 -1.69 20.18 7.08
N THR A 138 -0.37 20.37 7.00
CA THR A 138 0.56 19.89 8.02
C THR A 138 1.51 21.00 8.44
N LYS A 139 1.76 21.12 9.74
CA LYS A 139 2.72 22.05 10.31
C LYS A 139 4.14 21.77 9.78
N ARG A 140 4.68 22.71 8.99
CA ARG A 140 6.05 22.71 8.47
C ARG A 140 6.90 23.67 9.29
N ARG A 141 7.81 23.14 10.10
CA ARG A 141 8.76 23.96 10.86
C ARG A 141 9.94 24.34 9.98
N ARG A 142 10.41 25.58 10.09
CA ARG A 142 11.60 26.12 9.44
C ARG A 142 12.79 26.17 10.39
N LYS A 143 12.53 26.20 11.71
CA LYS A 143 13.55 26.04 12.75
C LYS A 143 13.33 24.75 13.54
N PRO A 144 14.42 24.10 14.01
CA PRO A 144 14.28 22.89 14.82
C PRO A 144 13.64 23.21 16.17
N ILE A 145 12.87 22.25 16.71
CA ILE A 145 12.28 22.39 18.05
C ILE A 145 13.36 22.46 19.14
N ILE A 146 13.05 23.17 20.22
CA ILE A 146 13.88 23.24 21.42
C ILE A 146 13.36 22.17 22.40
N ARG A 147 14.16 21.12 22.64
CA ARG A 147 13.78 20.04 23.57
C ARG A 147 14.02 20.44 25.02
N THR A 148 12.93 20.52 25.79
CA THR A 148 12.96 20.74 27.24
C THR A 148 12.91 19.42 28.02
N GLY A 149 12.30 18.37 27.45
CA GLY A 149 12.14 17.06 28.08
C GLY A 149 12.27 15.89 27.12
N ARG A 150 11.86 14.68 27.56
CA ARG A 150 11.81 13.49 26.69
C ARG A 150 10.67 13.56 25.67
N LYS A 151 9.54 14.14 26.09
CA LYS A 151 8.32 14.32 25.27
C LYS A 151 7.89 15.79 25.17
N GLU A 152 8.58 16.69 25.85
CA GLU A 152 8.28 18.11 25.90
C GLU A 152 9.27 18.87 25.03
N PHE A 153 8.73 19.82 24.27
CA PHE A 153 9.49 20.72 23.42
C PHE A 153 8.73 22.03 23.26
N ILE A 154 9.46 23.04 22.83
CA ILE A 154 8.95 24.35 22.48
C ILE A 154 9.32 24.58 21.01
N ASP A 155 8.39 25.14 20.23
CA ASP A 155 8.70 25.58 18.87
C ASP A 155 9.64 26.78 18.94
N ALA A 156 10.67 26.78 18.09
CA ALA A 156 11.54 27.94 17.99
C ALA A 156 10.76 29.12 17.41
N ASP A 157 11.08 30.33 17.85
CA ASP A 157 10.47 31.54 17.31
C ASP A 157 10.86 31.72 15.83
N GLU A 158 9.83 31.77 14.99
CA GLU A 158 9.93 31.94 13.53
C GLU A 158 9.43 33.32 13.06
N SER A 159 9.09 34.24 13.97
CA SER A 159 8.56 35.58 13.65
C SER A 159 9.53 36.42 12.82
N GLU A 160 10.82 36.31 13.09
CA GLU A 160 11.91 36.99 12.38
C GLU A 160 12.25 36.36 11.01
N LEU A 161 11.62 35.25 10.63
CA LEU A 161 11.85 34.65 9.32
C LEU A 161 10.99 35.37 8.27
N PRO A 162 11.53 35.63 7.06
CA PRO A 162 10.73 36.18 5.98
C PRO A 162 9.53 35.29 5.69
N ASP A 163 8.46 35.86 5.16
CA ASP A 163 7.30 35.08 4.75
C ASP A 163 7.73 33.93 3.82
N PRO A 164 7.15 32.73 3.98
CA PRO A 164 7.49 31.62 3.12
C PRO A 164 7.14 31.97 1.68
N VAL A 165 8.13 31.97 0.80
CA VAL A 165 7.90 32.00 -0.64
C VAL A 165 7.15 30.70 -0.98
N PRO A 166 6.03 30.75 -1.72
CA PRO A 166 5.34 29.55 -2.17
C PRO A 166 6.32 28.67 -2.95
N GLU A 167 6.75 27.56 -2.35
CA GLU A 167 7.55 26.57 -3.04
C GLU A 167 6.63 25.88 -4.05
N VAL A 168 6.73 26.27 -5.33
CA VAL A 168 6.14 25.50 -6.41
C VAL A 168 6.84 24.14 -6.39
N PRO A 169 6.11 23.04 -6.18
CA PRO A 169 6.74 21.72 -6.21
C PRO A 169 7.43 21.53 -7.56
N GLU A 170 8.70 21.10 -7.54
CA GLU A 170 9.43 20.79 -8.78
C GLU A 170 8.70 19.72 -9.61
N THR A 171 7.86 18.91 -8.97
CA THR A 171 7.02 17.89 -9.59
C THR A 171 5.55 18.13 -9.25
N PRO A 172 4.67 18.36 -10.24
CA PRO A 172 3.23 18.51 -9.99
C PRO A 172 2.65 17.19 -9.46
N LEU A 173 1.64 17.29 -8.60
CA LEU A 173 0.91 16.12 -8.13
C LEU A 173 -0.06 15.65 -9.21
N LEU A 174 -0.02 14.35 -9.51
CA LEU A 174 -0.99 13.72 -10.38
C LEU A 174 -2.32 13.53 -9.63
N THR A 175 -3.41 13.42 -10.38
CA THR A 175 -4.75 13.13 -9.86
C THR A 175 -5.28 11.82 -10.41
N GLU A 176 -6.14 11.16 -9.64
CA GLU A 176 -6.83 9.95 -10.11
C GLU A 176 -7.84 10.33 -11.21
N ILE A 177 -7.86 9.55 -12.28
CA ILE A 177 -8.81 9.72 -13.39
C ILE A 177 -10.16 9.13 -12.95
N PRO A 178 -11.28 9.87 -13.10
CA PRO A 178 -12.62 9.35 -12.83
C PRO A 178 -12.92 8.12 -13.69
N ASP A 179 -13.65 7.14 -13.14
CA ASP A 179 -13.94 5.89 -13.84
C ASP A 179 -14.71 6.09 -15.18
N SER A 180 -15.48 7.17 -15.28
CA SER A 180 -16.20 7.59 -16.48
C SER A 180 -15.28 8.07 -17.61
N GLU A 181 -14.08 8.53 -17.28
CA GLU A 181 -13.08 9.06 -18.23
C GLU A 181 -12.03 8.00 -18.61
N ILE A 182 -12.12 6.80 -18.05
CA ILE A 182 -11.17 5.71 -18.35
C ILE A 182 -11.43 5.16 -19.74
N VAL A 183 -10.44 5.36 -20.61
CA VAL A 183 -10.38 4.81 -21.97
C VAL A 183 -9.59 3.50 -21.96
N ALA A 184 -10.09 2.50 -22.66
CA ALA A 184 -9.38 1.25 -22.87
C ALA A 184 -8.13 1.48 -23.75
N PRO A 185 -7.03 0.75 -23.51
CA PRO A 185 -5.86 0.79 -24.39
C PRO A 185 -6.22 0.36 -25.82
N PHE A 186 -5.51 0.90 -26.80
CA PHE A 186 -5.92 0.87 -28.21
C PHE A 186 -5.59 -0.44 -28.92
N ASP A 187 -4.39 -0.96 -28.68
CA ASP A 187 -3.84 -2.15 -29.32
C ASP A 187 -2.88 -2.93 -28.38
N GLU A 188 -2.37 -4.07 -28.83
CA GLU A 188 -1.49 -4.93 -28.03
C GLU A 188 -0.19 -4.23 -27.60
N ALA A 189 0.35 -3.31 -28.42
CA ALA A 189 1.57 -2.60 -28.10
C ALA A 189 1.34 -1.56 -26.99
N ASP A 190 0.21 -0.85 -27.04
CA ASP A 190 -0.23 0.06 -26.00
C ASP A 190 -0.55 -0.69 -24.69
N ILE A 191 -1.20 -1.86 -24.78
CA ILE A 191 -1.45 -2.73 -23.61
C ILE A 191 -0.13 -3.12 -22.93
N ALA A 192 0.85 -3.60 -23.69
CA ALA A 192 2.15 -4.04 -23.17
C ALA A 192 2.95 -2.86 -22.57
N TRP A 193 2.95 -1.71 -23.24
CA TRP A 193 3.60 -0.50 -22.72
C TRP A 193 2.95 -0.04 -21.41
N LEU A 194 1.62 -0.01 -21.35
CA LEU A 194 0.86 0.36 -20.17
C LEU A 194 1.13 -0.60 -19.00
N ALA A 195 1.22 -1.91 -19.29
CA ALA A 195 1.55 -2.93 -18.32
C ALA A 195 2.97 -2.74 -17.73
N GLU A 196 3.95 -2.43 -18.58
CA GLU A 196 5.33 -2.15 -18.17
C GLU A 196 5.40 -0.87 -17.30
N GLU A 197 4.72 0.21 -17.71
CA GLU A 197 4.63 1.44 -16.89
C GLU A 197 3.95 1.18 -15.54
N THR A 198 2.93 0.30 -15.52
CA THR A 198 2.23 -0.09 -14.29
C THR A 198 3.15 -0.85 -13.32
N LEU A 199 3.98 -1.78 -13.81
CA LEU A 199 4.99 -2.46 -13.00
C LEU A 199 6.03 -1.47 -12.44
N GLN A 200 6.54 -0.58 -13.29
CA GLN A 200 7.50 0.43 -12.87
C GLN A 200 6.91 1.37 -11.81
N ALA A 201 5.64 1.76 -11.94
CA ALA A 201 4.92 2.55 -10.95
C ALA A 201 4.77 1.78 -9.62
N TRP A 202 4.41 0.49 -9.67
CA TRP A 202 4.34 -0.38 -8.49
C TRP A 202 5.68 -0.47 -7.76
N GLU A 203 6.77 -0.74 -8.47
CA GLU A 203 8.12 -0.84 -7.91
C GLU A 203 8.62 0.51 -7.37
N LYS A 204 8.41 1.60 -8.13
CA LYS A 204 8.79 2.96 -7.72
C LYS A 204 8.06 3.39 -6.44
N MET A 205 6.75 3.13 -6.35
CA MET A 205 5.96 3.40 -5.16
C MET A 205 6.50 2.62 -3.96
N ARG A 206 6.69 1.30 -4.10
CA ARG A 206 7.17 0.43 -3.01
C ARG A 206 8.59 0.74 -2.57
N GLY A 207 9.50 0.91 -3.52
CA GLY A 207 10.90 1.25 -3.27
C GLY A 207 11.05 2.62 -2.61
N GLY A 208 10.31 3.63 -3.10
CA GLY A 208 10.28 4.95 -2.51
C GLY A 208 9.68 4.96 -1.09
N ALA A 209 8.56 4.28 -0.88
CA ALA A 209 7.95 4.14 0.45
C ALA A 209 8.91 3.47 1.44
N SER A 210 9.60 2.40 1.03
CA SER A 210 10.65 1.75 1.82
C SER A 210 11.78 2.73 2.20
N ARG A 211 12.22 3.59 1.27
CA ARG A 211 13.23 4.63 1.55
C ARG A 211 12.71 5.67 2.56
N LEU A 212 11.45 6.08 2.45
CA LEU A 212 10.84 7.02 3.40
C LEU A 212 10.72 6.40 4.80
N MET A 213 10.25 5.14 4.90
CA MET A 213 10.08 4.42 6.16
C MET A 213 11.37 4.25 6.97
N LYS A 214 12.55 4.30 6.32
CA LYS A 214 13.86 4.33 7.00
C LYS A 214 14.07 5.57 7.87
N LYS A 215 13.31 6.65 7.66
CA LYS A 215 13.44 7.93 8.38
C LYS A 215 12.14 8.42 9.01
N TYR A 216 11.03 8.28 8.31
CA TYR A 216 9.68 8.58 8.78
C TYR A 216 9.06 7.31 9.34
N LEU A 217 8.83 7.30 10.66
CA LEU A 217 8.40 6.08 11.34
C LEU A 217 6.93 5.79 11.04
N VAL A 218 6.61 4.52 10.83
CA VAL A 218 5.25 4.00 10.70
C VAL A 218 5.05 2.92 11.76
N ARG A 219 3.87 2.92 12.37
CA ARG A 219 3.45 1.99 13.41
C ARG A 219 2.25 1.21 12.95
N VAL A 220 2.22 -0.07 13.28
CA VAL A 220 1.08 -0.96 13.03
C VAL A 220 0.65 -1.61 14.33
N CYS A 221 -0.63 -1.95 14.43
CA CYS A 221 -1.11 -2.79 15.51
C CYS A 221 -0.78 -4.26 15.21
N GLY A 222 -0.14 -4.97 16.14
CA GLY A 222 0.15 -6.40 15.99
C GLY A 222 -1.07 -7.32 16.03
N TYR A 223 -2.29 -6.76 16.15
CA TYR A 223 -3.52 -7.53 16.32
C TYR A 223 -4.62 -7.19 15.32
N CYS A 224 -4.61 -5.98 14.73
CA CYS A 224 -5.59 -5.55 13.75
C CYS A 224 -4.94 -4.72 12.64
N PRO A 225 -5.62 -4.49 11.50
CA PRO A 225 -5.06 -3.77 10.35
C PRO A 225 -4.82 -2.26 10.55
N GLU A 226 -4.74 -1.77 11.80
CA GLU A 226 -4.59 -0.32 12.07
C GLU A 226 -3.15 0.13 11.84
N VAL A 227 -2.99 1.23 11.09
CA VAL A 227 -1.71 1.86 10.76
C VAL A 227 -1.67 3.30 11.23
N HIS A 228 -0.48 3.75 11.61
CA HIS A 228 -0.21 5.10 12.01
C HIS A 228 1.15 5.58 11.52
N VAL A 229 1.17 6.64 10.72
CA VAL A 229 2.40 7.28 10.26
C VAL A 229 2.84 8.28 11.33
N GLY A 230 3.83 7.90 12.13
CA GLY A 230 4.34 8.75 13.20
C GLY A 230 5.27 7.99 14.15
N PRO A 231 5.99 8.71 15.03
CA PRO A 231 6.95 8.10 15.94
C PRO A 231 6.29 7.17 16.97
N SER A 232 5.02 7.39 17.29
CA SER A 232 4.24 6.63 18.27
C SER A 232 2.78 6.58 17.82
N GLY A 233 2.19 5.39 17.80
CA GLY A 233 0.81 5.21 17.35
C GLY A 233 -0.23 6.00 18.15
N HIS A 234 -1.44 6.19 17.64
CA HIS A 234 -2.49 6.94 18.33
C HIS A 234 -2.98 6.26 19.62
N LYS A 235 -3.83 6.97 20.39
CA LYS A 235 -4.49 6.46 21.61
C LYS A 235 -5.95 6.06 21.38
N ALA A 236 -6.46 6.12 20.16
CA ALA A 236 -7.82 5.64 19.88
C ALA A 236 -8.00 4.17 20.30
N GLN A 237 -9.10 3.91 21.00
CA GLN A 237 -9.47 2.62 21.58
C GLN A 237 -10.45 1.83 20.70
N ASN A 238 -10.12 1.70 19.42
CA ASN A 238 -10.94 1.05 18.39
C ASN A 238 -10.35 -0.29 17.91
N CYS A 239 -9.39 -0.87 18.63
CA CYS A 239 -8.88 -2.20 18.31
C CYS A 239 -9.97 -3.24 18.61
N GLY A 240 -10.53 -3.88 17.57
CA GLY A 240 -11.54 -4.94 17.70
C GLY A 240 -10.97 -6.37 17.78
N ALA A 241 -9.65 -6.52 17.76
CA ALA A 241 -9.02 -7.83 17.69
C ALA A 241 -9.23 -8.69 18.94
N HIS A 242 -8.83 -9.96 18.87
CA HIS A 242 -8.88 -10.89 20.00
C HIS A 242 -8.28 -10.28 21.28
N LYS A 243 -8.95 -10.53 22.43
CA LYS A 243 -8.62 -9.97 23.76
C LYS A 243 -8.59 -8.44 23.85
N HIS A 244 -9.27 -7.70 22.96
CA HIS A 244 -9.32 -6.24 23.06
C HIS A 244 -9.98 -5.72 24.34
N GLN A 245 -10.94 -6.46 24.92
CA GLN A 245 -11.58 -6.09 26.20
C GLN A 245 -10.55 -5.95 27.33
N GLN A 246 -9.56 -6.86 27.39
CA GLN A 246 -8.46 -6.82 28.37
C GLN A 246 -7.51 -5.63 28.15
N ARG A 247 -7.50 -5.06 26.94
CA ARG A 247 -6.69 -3.89 26.56
C ARG A 247 -7.50 -2.60 26.52
N ASN A 248 -8.77 -2.65 26.92
CA ASN A 248 -9.71 -1.52 26.79
C ASN A 248 -9.67 -0.91 25.36
N GLY A 249 -9.72 -1.75 24.33
CA GLY A 249 -9.70 -1.33 22.93
C GLY A 249 -8.37 -0.73 22.42
N GLN A 250 -7.31 -0.68 23.24
CA GLN A 250 -6.04 -0.06 22.86
C GLN A 250 -5.24 -0.93 21.88
N HIS A 251 -4.45 -0.27 21.02
CA HIS A 251 -3.59 -0.94 20.03
C HIS A 251 -2.25 -1.41 20.59
N GLY A 252 -1.79 -2.57 20.12
CA GLY A 252 -0.46 -3.10 20.39
C GLY A 252 0.53 -2.64 19.33
N TRP A 253 1.04 -1.42 19.47
CA TRP A 253 1.89 -0.78 18.46
C TRP A 253 3.27 -1.42 18.32
N GLN A 254 3.66 -1.74 17.10
CA GLN A 254 5.00 -2.17 16.70
C GLN A 254 5.51 -1.35 15.51
N ALA A 255 6.78 -1.55 15.12
CA ALA A 255 7.31 -0.96 13.90
C ALA A 255 6.71 -1.67 12.68
N ALA A 256 6.28 -0.88 11.69
CA ALA A 256 5.76 -1.41 10.43
C ALA A 256 6.90 -1.87 9.51
N VAL A 257 6.65 -2.93 8.74
CA VAL A 257 7.39 -3.27 7.52
C VAL A 257 6.63 -2.80 6.29
N LEU A 258 7.27 -2.84 5.11
CA LEU A 258 6.67 -2.32 3.87
C LEU A 258 5.31 -2.95 3.55
N ASN A 259 5.16 -4.26 3.77
CA ASN A 259 3.90 -4.97 3.49
C ASN A 259 2.77 -4.61 4.45
N ASP A 260 3.05 -4.02 5.61
CA ASP A 260 2.00 -3.50 6.48
C ASP A 260 1.42 -2.18 5.95
N LEU A 261 2.22 -1.42 5.19
CA LEU A 261 1.82 -0.15 4.58
C LEU A 261 1.22 -0.36 3.17
N ILE A 262 1.85 -1.25 2.39
CA ILE A 262 1.48 -1.57 1.01
C ILE A 262 1.38 -3.10 0.91
N PRO A 263 0.28 -3.70 1.40
CA PRO A 263 0.11 -5.15 1.38
C PRO A 263 -0.10 -5.65 -0.06
N PRO A 264 0.78 -6.52 -0.59
CA PRO A 264 0.55 -7.16 -1.87
C PRO A 264 -0.62 -8.17 -1.77
N ARG A 265 -1.48 -8.18 -2.78
CA ARG A 265 -2.58 -9.14 -2.91
C ARG A 265 -2.12 -10.28 -3.80
N TYR A 266 -1.77 -11.43 -3.22
CA TYR A 266 -1.26 -12.56 -4.01
C TYR A 266 -2.39 -13.30 -4.73
N VAL A 267 -2.15 -13.63 -6.00
CA VAL A 267 -3.01 -14.43 -6.87
C VAL A 267 -2.24 -15.62 -7.42
N TRP A 268 -2.96 -16.65 -7.83
CA TRP A 268 -2.38 -17.78 -8.55
C TRP A 268 -1.93 -17.35 -9.94
N HIS A 269 -0.69 -17.70 -10.30
CA HIS A 269 -0.16 -17.45 -11.63
C HIS A 269 -0.85 -18.34 -12.67
N VAL A 270 -1.25 -17.76 -13.79
CA VAL A 270 -1.81 -18.47 -14.95
C VAL A 270 -0.72 -18.59 -16.01
N PRO A 271 -0.15 -19.80 -16.26
CA PRO A 271 1.00 -19.97 -17.14
C PRO A 271 0.73 -19.57 -18.60
N ASP A 272 -0.46 -19.88 -19.09
CA ASP A 272 -0.94 -19.51 -20.42
C ASP A 272 -2.42 -19.13 -20.33
N VAL A 273 -2.72 -17.86 -20.60
CA VAL A 273 -4.08 -17.31 -20.58
C VAL A 273 -4.97 -17.88 -21.68
N ASN A 274 -4.37 -18.38 -22.77
CA ASN A 274 -5.05 -19.05 -23.88
C ASN A 274 -5.05 -20.58 -23.72
N GLY A 275 -4.33 -21.08 -22.70
CA GLY A 275 -4.21 -22.49 -22.39
C GLY A 275 -5.37 -23.03 -21.56
N PRO A 276 -5.25 -24.28 -21.07
CA PRO A 276 -6.25 -24.85 -20.19
C PRO A 276 -6.33 -24.08 -18.86
N PRO A 277 -7.53 -23.94 -18.27
CA PRO A 277 -7.68 -23.30 -16.97
C PRO A 277 -6.93 -24.07 -15.88
N LEU A 278 -6.60 -23.39 -14.78
CA LEU A 278 -5.98 -24.01 -13.61
C LEU A 278 -6.80 -25.24 -13.16
N GLN A 279 -6.12 -26.33 -12.86
CA GLN A 279 -6.74 -27.56 -12.37
C GLN A 279 -6.57 -27.67 -10.85
N ARG A 280 -7.62 -28.09 -10.15
CA ARG A 280 -7.58 -28.19 -8.68
C ARG A 280 -6.51 -29.18 -8.22
N GLU A 281 -6.35 -30.25 -8.96
CA GLU A 281 -5.47 -31.38 -8.75
C GLU A 281 -3.99 -30.96 -8.88
N LEU A 282 -3.69 -29.98 -9.75
CA LEU A 282 -2.35 -29.48 -10.01
C LEU A 282 -1.97 -28.26 -9.16
N ARG A 283 -2.76 -27.95 -8.12
CA ARG A 283 -2.55 -26.78 -7.24
C ARG A 283 -1.10 -26.64 -6.74
N ASN A 284 -0.44 -27.75 -6.46
CA ASN A 284 0.91 -27.77 -5.90
C ASN A 284 2.01 -27.45 -6.93
N PHE A 285 1.67 -27.33 -8.23
CA PHE A 285 2.60 -26.95 -9.29
C PHE A 285 2.51 -25.46 -9.62
N TYR A 286 1.35 -24.82 -9.40
CA TYR A 286 1.19 -23.40 -9.68
C TYR A 286 1.92 -22.53 -8.67
N GLY A 287 2.49 -21.43 -9.16
CA GLY A 287 3.03 -20.35 -8.33
C GLY A 287 2.01 -19.27 -8.02
N GLN A 288 2.48 -18.23 -7.32
CA GLN A 288 1.71 -17.05 -6.98
C GLN A 288 2.55 -15.77 -7.19
N ALA A 289 1.87 -14.68 -7.51
CA ALA A 289 2.46 -13.35 -7.62
C ALA A 289 1.50 -12.30 -7.03
N PRO A 290 1.98 -11.09 -6.69
CA PRO A 290 1.10 -9.96 -6.46
C PRO A 290 0.19 -9.73 -7.67
N ALA A 291 -1.07 -9.38 -7.44
CA ALA A 291 -2.07 -9.20 -8.49
C ALA A 291 -1.65 -8.15 -9.52
N VAL A 292 -1.03 -7.06 -9.06
CA VAL A 292 -0.45 -6.05 -9.97
C VAL A 292 0.56 -6.68 -10.93
N VAL A 293 1.42 -7.58 -10.43
CA VAL A 293 2.42 -8.26 -11.25
C VAL A 293 1.74 -9.19 -12.25
N GLU A 294 0.83 -10.04 -11.78
CA GLU A 294 0.10 -10.98 -12.64
C GLU A 294 -0.72 -10.27 -13.73
N ILE A 295 -1.41 -9.16 -13.40
CA ILE A 295 -2.15 -8.34 -14.36
C ILE A 295 -1.22 -7.83 -15.46
N CYS A 296 -0.06 -7.28 -15.08
CA CYS A 296 0.88 -6.72 -16.04
C CYS A 296 1.53 -7.80 -16.90
N THR A 297 1.89 -8.95 -16.31
CA THR A 297 2.43 -10.09 -17.05
C THR A 297 1.43 -10.64 -18.06
N GLN A 298 0.16 -10.82 -17.69
CA GLN A 298 -0.88 -11.24 -18.63
C GLN A 298 -1.16 -10.19 -19.71
N ALA A 299 -0.86 -8.92 -19.44
CA ALA A 299 -0.91 -7.82 -20.40
C ALA A 299 0.39 -7.65 -21.22
N GLY A 300 1.35 -8.58 -21.12
CA GLY A 300 2.55 -8.59 -21.97
C GLY A 300 3.79 -7.91 -21.37
N ALA A 301 3.75 -7.48 -20.11
CA ALA A 301 4.95 -7.00 -19.44
C ALA A 301 5.90 -8.15 -19.08
N VAL A 302 7.21 -7.87 -19.09
CA VAL A 302 8.23 -8.86 -18.74
C VAL A 302 8.17 -9.12 -17.23
N VAL A 303 8.18 -10.40 -16.84
CA VAL A 303 8.19 -10.78 -15.42
C VAL A 303 9.50 -10.33 -14.76
N PRO A 304 9.46 -9.48 -13.71
CA PRO A 304 10.65 -9.12 -12.96
C PRO A 304 11.28 -10.33 -12.26
N ASP A 305 12.61 -10.40 -12.21
CA ASP A 305 13.36 -11.55 -11.70
C ASP A 305 12.97 -11.94 -10.27
N GLU A 306 12.63 -10.96 -9.43
CA GLU A 306 12.21 -11.20 -8.03
C GLU A 306 10.92 -12.01 -7.89
N TYR A 307 10.06 -12.03 -8.92
CA TYR A 307 8.79 -12.76 -8.90
C TYR A 307 8.83 -14.12 -9.62
N LYS A 308 9.85 -14.38 -10.47
CA LYS A 308 9.94 -15.63 -11.25
C LYS A 308 9.88 -16.87 -10.37
N SER A 309 10.55 -16.85 -9.22
CA SER A 309 10.57 -17.97 -8.27
C SER A 309 9.21 -18.18 -7.58
N THR A 310 8.53 -17.10 -7.18
CA THR A 310 7.20 -17.22 -6.55
C THR A 310 6.15 -17.64 -7.56
N MET A 311 6.29 -17.22 -8.82
CA MET A 311 5.47 -17.63 -9.96
C MET A 311 5.76 -19.05 -10.44
N ARG A 312 6.87 -19.66 -9.99
CA ARG A 312 7.29 -21.02 -10.33
C ARG A 312 7.45 -21.23 -11.84
N LEU A 313 8.04 -20.25 -12.52
CA LEU A 313 8.27 -20.32 -13.98
C LEU A 313 9.30 -21.41 -14.36
N ASP A 314 10.05 -21.91 -13.39
CA ASP A 314 11.02 -22.99 -13.51
C ASP A 314 10.42 -24.39 -13.23
N VAL A 315 9.14 -24.46 -12.85
CA VAL A 315 8.45 -25.71 -12.55
C VAL A 315 7.67 -26.18 -13.78
N GLY A 316 8.01 -27.37 -14.29
CA GLY A 316 7.20 -28.04 -15.30
C GLY A 316 5.83 -28.40 -14.74
N ILE A 317 4.77 -27.89 -15.37
CA ILE A 317 3.38 -28.17 -14.95
C ILE A 317 2.89 -29.40 -15.73
N PRO A 318 2.53 -30.49 -15.05
CA PRO A 318 1.98 -31.68 -15.70
C PRO A 318 0.72 -31.36 -16.50
N SER A 319 0.54 -32.05 -17.61
CA SER A 319 -0.67 -31.95 -18.44
C SER A 319 -1.89 -32.55 -17.74
N ASP A 320 -1.69 -33.60 -16.93
CA ASP A 320 -2.73 -34.25 -16.15
C ASP A 320 -2.21 -34.85 -14.82
N LEU A 321 -3.14 -35.42 -14.04
CA LEU A 321 -2.86 -36.08 -12.76
C LEU A 321 -1.90 -37.26 -12.88
N ARG A 322 -1.97 -38.03 -13.98
CA ARG A 322 -1.14 -39.23 -14.16
C ARG A 322 0.31 -38.82 -14.35
N GLU A 323 0.55 -37.78 -15.15
CA GLU A 323 1.88 -37.20 -15.30
C GLU A 323 2.37 -36.62 -13.98
N ALA A 324 1.50 -35.94 -13.21
CA ALA A 324 1.87 -35.41 -11.90
C ALA A 324 2.33 -36.49 -10.90
N GLU A 325 1.72 -37.68 -10.94
CA GLU A 325 2.11 -38.83 -10.11
C GLU A 325 3.48 -39.42 -10.48
N LEU A 326 3.98 -39.17 -11.69
CA LEU A 326 5.30 -39.63 -12.14
C LEU A 326 6.47 -38.73 -11.68
N VAL A 327 6.16 -37.55 -11.14
CA VAL A 327 7.14 -36.53 -10.72
C VAL A 327 7.41 -36.57 -9.21
N VAL A 328 6.80 -37.52 -8.47
CA VAL A 328 6.91 -37.69 -7.01
C VAL A 328 8.16 -38.45 -6.59
#